data_AF-A0A7S0ZN72-F1
#
_entry.id   AF-A0A7S0ZN72-F1
#
_cell.length_a   1.000
_cell.length_b   1.000
_cell.length_c   1.000
_cell.angle_alpha   90.00
_cell.angle_beta   90.00
_cell.angle_gamma   90.00
#
_symmetry.space_group_name_H-M   'P 1'
#
loop_
_entity.id
_entity.type
_entity.pdbx_description
1 polymer ?
#
loop_
_entity_poly.entity_id
_entity_poly.type
_entity_poly.pdbx_seq_one_letter_code
_entity_poly.pdbx_strand_id
1 'polypeptide(L)'
;MPYRLEVVTAFLSEHAGLCQAFQRRLSKSSPPSDPFFVKTMSDPSSALNQRLDTGSAYLFHGTNPSSAMSILKSGFHLERAGLTTGKMFGRGIYLCECSSKADEYARDSRTAFPGLRALLVCRAYVGNVHVVTDAGDRASFAAAHHFDCVCGDRETKVQTYREFVFFDESQVVPEFAVIYRRQHDANKVPAQMRTVATGTNGRSWQILGDDGWVNVSDKVNAELTYAKSA
;
A
#
# COMPACT_ATOMS: atom_id res chain seq x y z
N MET A 1 8.45 -14.30 -6.97
CA MET A 1 8.62 -13.20 -6.00
C MET A 1 10.06 -12.72 -6.05
N PRO A 2 10.32 -11.41 -6.04
CA PRO A 2 11.68 -10.90 -5.80
C PRO A 2 12.15 -11.28 -4.40
N TYR A 3 13.44 -11.52 -4.22
CA TYR A 3 14.04 -11.70 -2.90
C TYR A 3 14.26 -10.36 -2.18
N ARG A 4 14.40 -9.26 -2.93
CA ARG A 4 14.62 -7.91 -2.39
C ARG A 4 14.12 -6.85 -3.37
N LEU A 5 13.64 -5.73 -2.83
CA LEU A 5 13.46 -4.49 -3.58
C LEU A 5 14.74 -3.67 -3.44
N GLU A 6 15.47 -3.51 -4.54
CA GLU A 6 16.69 -2.71 -4.61
C GLU A 6 16.30 -1.26 -4.92
N VAL A 7 16.38 -0.39 -3.91
CA VAL A 7 16.11 1.04 -4.09
C VAL A 7 17.15 1.64 -5.02
N VAL A 8 16.68 2.29 -6.08
CA VAL A 8 17.51 3.01 -7.06
C VAL A 8 17.55 4.49 -6.72
N THR A 9 16.39 5.08 -6.41
CA THR A 9 16.30 6.47 -5.95
C THR A 9 15.02 6.67 -5.13
N ALA A 10 15.00 7.72 -4.31
CA ALA A 10 13.82 8.16 -3.59
C ALA A 10 13.69 9.68 -3.68
N PHE A 11 12.45 10.14 -3.84
CA PHE A 11 12.10 11.56 -3.88
C PHE A 11 11.23 11.90 -2.68
N LEU A 12 11.54 12.99 -2.00
CA LEU A 12 10.67 13.61 -1.00
C LEU A 12 9.71 14.59 -1.71
N SER A 13 8.44 14.54 -1.33
CA SER A 13 7.43 15.51 -1.74
C SER A 13 7.34 16.64 -0.72
N GLU A 14 7.69 17.86 -1.14
CA GLU A 14 7.52 19.08 -0.34
C GLU A 14 6.27 19.87 -0.78
N HIS A 15 5.25 19.18 -1.29
CA HIS A 15 4.07 19.83 -1.83
C HIS A 15 3.23 20.52 -0.75
N ALA A 16 3.47 21.83 -0.56
CA ALA A 16 2.83 22.64 0.48
C ALA A 16 1.30 22.54 0.52
N GLY A 17 0.63 22.54 -0.64
CA GLY A 17 -0.84 22.44 -0.72
C GLY A 17 -1.39 21.13 -0.13
N LEU A 18 -0.76 19.98 -0.43
CA LEU A 18 -1.15 18.69 0.13
C LEU A 18 -0.88 18.65 1.64
N CYS A 19 0.28 19.13 2.08
CA CYS A 19 0.62 19.21 3.50
C CYS A 19 -0.37 20.09 4.29
N GLN A 20 -0.76 21.25 3.75
CA GLN A 20 -1.75 22.14 4.37
C GLN A 20 -3.15 21.55 4.37
N ALA A 21 -3.56 20.83 3.31
CA ALA A 21 -4.84 20.11 3.30
C ALA A 21 -4.88 19.03 4.39
N PHE A 22 -3.79 18.25 4.51
CA PHE A 22 -3.64 17.24 5.55
C PHE A 22 -3.69 17.84 6.96
N GLN A 23 -2.95 18.92 7.21
CA GLN A 23 -2.99 19.58 8.52
C GLN A 23 -4.39 20.12 8.86
N ARG A 24 -5.11 20.68 7.88
CA ARG A 24 -6.49 21.13 8.06
C ARG A 24 -7.47 19.99 8.32
N ARG A 25 -7.22 18.80 7.76
CA ARG A 25 -8.00 17.59 8.08
C ARG A 25 -7.73 17.17 9.53
N LEU A 26 -6.46 17.08 9.92
CA LEU A 26 -6.08 16.74 11.30
C LEU A 26 -6.67 17.69 12.33
N SER A 27 -6.64 19.01 12.10
CA SER A 27 -7.19 20.00 13.04
C SER A 27 -8.70 19.90 13.25
N LYS A 28 -9.42 19.21 12.35
CA LYS A 28 -10.86 18.96 12.44
C LYS A 28 -11.18 17.55 12.95
N SER A 29 -10.18 16.69 13.06
CA SER A 29 -10.33 15.32 13.53
C SER A 29 -10.08 15.27 15.04
N SER A 30 -10.81 14.38 15.71
CA SER A 30 -10.49 14.00 17.08
C SER A 30 -9.59 12.77 17.03
N PRO A 31 -8.32 12.84 17.48
CA PRO A 31 -7.47 11.67 17.50
C PRO A 31 -8.08 10.59 18.42
N PRO A 32 -8.02 9.30 18.03
CA PRO A 32 -8.54 8.23 18.87
C PRO A 32 -7.76 8.14 20.19
N SER A 33 -8.47 7.88 21.29
CA SER A 33 -7.84 7.67 22.61
C SER A 33 -6.97 6.41 22.65
N ASP A 34 -7.33 5.41 21.86
CA ASP A 34 -6.57 4.18 21.63
C ASP A 34 -6.35 4.02 20.11
N PRO A 35 -5.20 4.49 19.58
CA PRO A 35 -4.94 4.45 18.16
C PRO A 35 -4.86 3.02 17.62
N PHE A 36 -5.48 2.79 16.46
CA PHE A 36 -5.42 1.50 15.78
C PHE A 36 -3.97 1.11 15.47
N PHE A 37 -3.58 -0.11 15.84
CA PHE A 37 -2.22 -0.58 15.65
C PHE A 37 -1.90 -0.88 14.17
N VAL A 38 -1.08 -0.02 13.57
CA VAL A 38 -0.55 -0.16 12.22
C VAL A 38 0.88 -0.72 12.29
N LYS A 39 1.20 -1.78 11.54
CA LYS A 39 2.49 -2.50 11.64
C LYS A 39 3.71 -1.63 11.35
N THR A 40 3.59 -0.61 10.51
CA THR A 40 4.66 0.36 10.24
C THR A 40 4.99 1.23 11.45
N MET A 41 4.12 1.29 12.46
CA MET A 41 4.31 1.95 13.76
C MET A 41 4.97 1.05 14.82
N SER A 42 5.36 -0.18 14.47
CA SER A 42 6.00 -1.14 15.40
C SER A 42 7.31 -0.63 16.02
N ASP A 43 8.02 0.26 15.32
CA ASP A 43 9.14 1.01 15.88
C ASP A 43 8.76 2.50 16.00
N PRO A 44 8.13 2.92 17.10
CA PRO A 44 7.77 4.31 17.33
C PRO A 44 9.01 5.20 17.56
N SER A 45 10.17 4.60 17.89
CA SER A 45 11.41 5.33 18.10
C SER A 45 12.10 5.73 16.80
N SER A 46 11.67 5.18 15.66
CA SER A 46 12.20 5.57 14.36
C SER A 46 11.96 7.07 14.08
N ALA A 47 12.97 7.73 13.51
CA ALA A 47 12.90 9.16 13.20
C ALA A 47 11.73 9.53 12.27
N LEU A 48 11.26 8.58 11.45
CA LEU A 48 10.06 8.77 10.63
C LEU A 48 8.79 8.79 11.49
N ASN A 49 8.61 7.79 12.37
CA ASN A 49 7.39 7.66 13.17
C ASN A 49 7.26 8.75 14.24
N GLN A 50 8.38 9.30 14.74
CA GLN A 50 8.36 10.44 15.66
C GLN A 50 7.76 11.72 15.06
N ARG A 51 7.67 11.81 13.73
CA ARG A 51 7.11 12.98 13.02
C ARG A 51 5.60 12.90 12.82
N LEU A 52 4.97 11.78 13.20
CA LEU A 52 3.56 11.52 12.95
C LEU A 52 2.68 12.01 14.09
N ASP A 53 1.57 12.65 13.73
CA ASP A 53 0.49 12.96 14.66
C ASP A 53 -0.23 11.68 15.12
N THR A 54 -0.81 11.71 16.32
CA THR A 54 -1.59 10.58 16.86
C THR A 54 -2.69 10.14 15.89
N GLY A 55 -2.81 8.83 15.68
CA GLY A 55 -3.76 8.27 14.71
C GLY A 55 -3.28 8.32 13.26
N SER A 56 -2.05 8.79 12.99
CA SER A 56 -1.42 8.71 11.67
C SER A 56 -0.42 7.56 11.58
N ALA A 57 -0.18 7.06 10.38
CA ALA A 57 0.82 6.04 10.08
C ALA A 57 1.43 6.25 8.68
N TYR A 58 2.61 5.67 8.44
CA TYR A 58 3.11 5.48 7.08
C TYR A 58 2.53 4.21 6.47
N LEU A 59 2.02 4.30 5.25
CA LEU A 59 1.50 3.17 4.48
C LEU A 59 2.03 3.22 3.04
N PHE A 60 2.04 2.08 2.36
CA PHE A 60 2.60 1.94 1.03
C PHE A 60 1.51 1.91 -0.04
N HIS A 61 1.82 2.47 -1.21
CA HIS A 61 1.01 2.35 -2.43
C HIS A 61 1.87 1.90 -3.60
N GLY A 62 1.52 0.79 -4.23
CA GLY A 62 2.23 0.27 -5.40
C GLY A 62 1.77 0.93 -6.69
N THR A 63 2.70 1.38 -7.53
CA THR A 63 2.35 2.00 -8.82
C THR A 63 3.50 1.88 -9.83
N ASN A 64 3.46 2.64 -10.92
CA ASN A 64 4.58 2.78 -11.85
C ASN A 64 5.29 4.14 -11.64
N PRO A 65 6.56 4.30 -12.07
CA PRO A 65 7.32 5.54 -11.86
C PRO A 65 6.62 6.81 -12.36
N SER A 66 6.03 6.80 -13.56
CA SER A 66 5.35 7.97 -14.11
C SER A 66 4.12 8.37 -13.28
N SER A 67 3.32 7.39 -12.86
CA SER A 67 2.18 7.60 -11.96
C SER A 67 2.63 8.08 -10.58
N ALA A 68 3.72 7.56 -10.02
CA ALA A 68 4.27 8.03 -8.76
C ALA A 68 4.62 9.52 -8.83
N MET A 69 5.34 9.94 -9.88
CA MET A 69 5.70 11.35 -10.06
C MET A 69 4.46 12.25 -10.25
N SER A 70 3.44 11.76 -10.97
CA SER A 70 2.17 12.49 -11.10
C SER A 70 1.47 12.64 -9.75
N ILE A 71 1.42 11.58 -8.92
CA ILE A 71 0.78 11.62 -7.61
C ILE A 71 1.54 12.55 -6.65
N LEU A 72 2.87 12.56 -6.69
CA LEU A 72 3.66 13.52 -5.92
C LEU A 72 3.32 14.97 -6.28
N LYS A 73 3.09 15.24 -7.57
CA LYS A 73 2.78 16.58 -8.06
C LYS A 73 1.35 17.04 -7.74
N SER A 74 0.37 16.14 -7.70
CA SER A 74 -1.05 16.54 -7.62
C SER A 74 -1.84 15.94 -6.47
N GLY A 75 -1.24 15.05 -5.68
CA GLY A 75 -1.97 14.20 -4.75
C GLY A 75 -2.69 13.04 -5.44
N PHE A 76 -3.40 12.26 -4.63
CA PHE A 76 -4.32 11.23 -5.11
C PHE A 76 -5.60 11.86 -5.64
N HIS A 77 -6.24 11.19 -6.60
CA HIS A 77 -7.55 11.57 -7.13
C HIS A 77 -8.51 10.38 -7.00
N LEU A 78 -9.54 10.49 -6.16
CA LEU A 78 -10.56 9.47 -5.93
C LEU A 78 -11.35 9.15 -7.21
N GLU A 79 -11.42 10.09 -8.15
CA GLU A 79 -11.91 9.89 -9.52
C GLU A 79 -11.15 8.80 -10.28
N ARG A 80 -9.85 8.70 -10.02
CA ARG A 80 -8.97 7.70 -10.63
C ARG A 80 -8.83 6.44 -9.78
N ALA A 81 -9.22 6.52 -8.50
CA ALA A 81 -9.12 5.42 -7.56
C ALA A 81 -10.09 4.28 -7.93
N GLY A 82 -9.56 3.06 -8.04
CA GLY A 82 -10.32 1.86 -8.37
C GLY A 82 -10.58 1.64 -9.87
N LEU A 83 -10.05 2.47 -10.78
CA LEU A 83 -10.26 2.24 -12.23
C LEU A 83 -9.50 1.04 -12.79
N THR A 84 -8.45 0.56 -12.12
CA THR A 84 -7.50 -0.38 -12.72
C THR A 84 -7.38 -1.75 -12.05
N THR A 85 -7.78 -1.93 -10.78
CA THR A 85 -7.81 -3.24 -10.07
C THR A 85 -8.36 -3.11 -8.63
N GLY A 86 -8.96 -4.18 -8.10
CA GLY A 86 -8.99 -4.46 -6.65
C GLY A 86 -9.96 -3.68 -5.75
N LYS A 87 -11.22 -3.50 -6.14
CA LYS A 87 -12.26 -2.82 -5.31
C LYS A 87 -12.87 -3.73 -4.22
N MET A 88 -12.07 -4.59 -3.57
CA MET A 88 -12.62 -5.58 -2.64
C MET A 88 -13.44 -4.94 -1.50
N PHE A 89 -13.10 -3.69 -1.15
CA PHE A 89 -13.74 -2.95 -0.05
C PHE A 89 -14.41 -1.63 -0.50
N GLY A 90 -14.72 -1.53 -1.80
CA GLY A 90 -15.32 -0.33 -2.40
C GLY A 90 -14.34 0.57 -3.15
N ARG A 91 -14.76 1.81 -3.40
CA ARG A 91 -13.93 2.81 -4.08
C ARG A 91 -13.20 3.67 -3.05
N GLY A 92 -11.89 3.81 -3.20
CA GLY A 92 -11.07 4.65 -2.33
C GLY A 92 -9.59 4.53 -2.65
N ILE A 93 -8.76 5.26 -1.92
CA ILE A 93 -7.31 5.17 -1.99
C ILE A 93 -6.88 3.93 -1.19
N TYR A 94 -6.29 2.95 -1.87
CA TYR A 94 -5.80 1.71 -1.28
C TYR A 94 -4.34 1.85 -0.89
N LEU A 95 -4.04 1.67 0.41
CA LEU A 95 -2.70 1.61 0.97
C LEU A 95 -2.52 0.31 1.77
N CYS A 96 -1.29 -0.07 2.08
CA CYS A 96 -1.01 -1.27 2.88
C CYS A 96 0.22 -1.10 3.77
N GLU A 97 0.37 -1.96 4.76
CA GLU A 97 1.46 -1.85 5.76
C GLU A 97 2.74 -2.56 5.31
N CYS A 98 2.65 -3.35 4.24
CA CYS A 98 3.75 -4.17 3.76
C CYS A 98 4.13 -3.74 2.34
N SER A 99 5.40 -3.37 2.16
CA SER A 99 5.93 -3.03 0.83
C SER A 99 5.80 -4.17 -0.18
N SER A 100 5.82 -5.44 0.26
CA SER A 100 5.56 -6.60 -0.60
C SER A 100 4.14 -6.63 -1.15
N LYS A 101 3.13 -6.21 -0.36
CA LYS A 101 1.75 -6.09 -0.85
C LYS A 101 1.65 -4.94 -1.85
N ALA A 102 2.27 -3.80 -1.57
CA ALA A 102 2.33 -2.71 -2.53
C ALA A 102 3.00 -3.15 -3.84
N ASP A 103 4.10 -3.92 -3.78
CA ASP A 103 4.80 -4.45 -4.95
C ASP A 103 3.88 -5.31 -5.85
N GLU A 104 2.88 -6.01 -5.32
CA GLU A 104 1.89 -6.76 -6.14
C GLU A 104 1.14 -5.86 -7.13
N TYR A 105 0.96 -4.57 -6.80
CA TYR A 105 0.30 -3.58 -7.65
C TYR A 105 1.29 -2.73 -8.46
N ALA A 106 2.58 -2.79 -8.13
CA ALA A 106 3.59 -2.00 -8.81
C ALA A 106 3.87 -2.52 -10.23
N ARG A 107 3.87 -1.60 -11.19
CA ARG A 107 4.01 -1.92 -12.62
C ARG A 107 5.28 -1.30 -13.18
N ASP A 108 5.92 -2.06 -14.06
CA ASP A 108 6.98 -1.54 -14.91
C ASP A 108 6.32 -0.79 -16.09
N SER A 109 6.69 0.48 -16.28
CA SER A 109 6.18 1.29 -17.38
C SER A 109 6.72 0.85 -18.75
N ARG A 110 7.79 0.04 -18.79
CA ARG A 110 8.54 -0.48 -19.96
C ARG A 110 9.09 0.54 -20.94
N THR A 111 8.74 1.81 -20.75
CA THR A 111 8.99 2.90 -21.68
C THR A 111 10.00 3.85 -21.05
N ALA A 112 9.54 4.78 -20.22
CA ALA A 112 10.39 5.79 -19.60
C ALA A 112 11.36 5.21 -18.56
N PHE A 113 10.99 4.09 -17.92
CA PHE A 113 11.79 3.48 -16.85
C PHE A 113 11.80 1.94 -16.93
N PRO A 114 12.44 1.34 -17.95
CA PRO A 114 12.43 -0.10 -18.15
C PRO A 114 13.03 -0.85 -16.96
N GLY A 115 12.34 -1.87 -16.47
CA GLY A 115 12.76 -2.71 -15.35
C GLY A 115 12.54 -2.09 -13.97
N LEU A 116 12.09 -0.82 -13.91
CA LEU A 116 11.88 -0.09 -12.66
C LEU A 116 10.40 -0.04 -12.29
N ARG A 117 10.16 -0.07 -10.98
CA ARG A 117 8.83 0.05 -10.36
C ARG A 117 8.86 1.18 -9.35
N ALA A 118 7.69 1.60 -8.92
CA ALA A 118 7.56 2.61 -7.89
C ALA A 118 6.63 2.16 -6.76
N LEU A 119 7.00 2.56 -5.56
CA LEU A 119 6.11 2.58 -4.42
C LEU A 119 6.06 4.01 -3.88
N LEU A 120 4.88 4.42 -3.41
CA LEU A 120 4.75 5.62 -2.61
C LEU A 120 4.78 5.21 -1.14
N VAL A 121 5.46 6.01 -0.32
CA VAL A 121 5.34 5.97 1.14
C VAL A 121 4.49 7.16 1.53
N CYS A 122 3.29 6.86 1.99
CA CYS A 122 2.24 7.84 2.25
C CYS A 122 2.09 8.05 3.74
N ARG A 123 2.14 9.29 4.20
CA ARG A 123 1.65 9.68 5.52
C ARG A 123 0.13 9.74 5.46
N ALA A 124 -0.55 8.90 6.24
CA ALA A 124 -2.00 8.80 6.22
C ALA A 124 -2.59 8.98 7.62
N TYR A 125 -3.67 9.74 7.73
CA TYR A 125 -4.48 9.83 8.95
C TYR A 125 -5.46 8.66 8.98
N VAL A 126 -5.12 7.64 9.79
CA VAL A 126 -5.85 6.37 9.93
C VAL A 126 -7.07 6.56 10.84
N GLY A 127 -6.94 7.34 11.92
CA GLY A 127 -8.05 7.72 12.79
C GLY A 127 -8.84 6.53 13.32
N ASN A 128 -10.17 6.64 13.29
CA ASN A 128 -11.08 5.55 13.66
C ASN A 128 -11.25 4.56 12.51
N VAL A 129 -10.91 3.30 12.73
CA VAL A 129 -10.86 2.28 11.67
C VAL A 129 -12.04 1.34 11.73
N HIS A 130 -12.73 1.15 10.60
CA HIS A 130 -13.69 0.06 10.43
C HIS A 130 -12.98 -1.20 9.92
N VAL A 131 -12.79 -2.20 10.78
CA VAL A 131 -12.15 -3.47 10.41
C VAL A 131 -13.17 -4.42 9.81
N VAL A 132 -12.87 -4.97 8.62
CA VAL A 132 -13.71 -5.95 7.93
C VAL A 132 -12.86 -7.05 7.31
N THR A 133 -13.40 -8.26 7.23
CA THR A 133 -12.71 -9.41 6.60
C THR A 133 -13.40 -9.82 5.27
N ASP A 134 -14.66 -9.42 5.10
CA ASP A 134 -15.49 -9.71 3.94
C ASP A 134 -15.48 -8.56 2.93
N ALA A 135 -15.41 -8.94 1.65
CA ALA A 135 -15.55 -8.03 0.53
C ALA A 135 -16.91 -7.32 0.54
N GLY A 136 -16.96 -6.11 0.01
CA GLY A 136 -18.16 -5.30 -0.10
C GLY A 136 -17.82 -3.81 -0.06
N ASP A 137 -18.64 -2.97 -0.68
CA ASP A 137 -18.47 -1.52 -0.57
C ASP A 137 -18.77 -1.06 0.86
N ARG A 138 -17.77 -0.50 1.53
CA ARG A 138 -17.86 -0.05 2.93
C ARG A 138 -17.92 1.46 3.07
N ALA A 139 -17.85 2.23 1.99
CA ALA A 139 -17.73 3.69 2.05
C ALA A 139 -18.92 4.34 2.79
N SER A 140 -20.15 3.99 2.41
CA SER A 140 -21.36 4.54 3.02
C SER A 140 -21.50 4.16 4.50
N PHE A 141 -21.12 2.92 4.85
CA PHE A 141 -21.15 2.46 6.24
C PHE A 141 -20.10 3.20 7.08
N ALA A 142 -18.86 3.30 6.57
CA ALA A 142 -17.79 4.02 7.23
C ALA A 142 -18.19 5.48 7.51
N ALA A 143 -18.77 6.16 6.52
CA ALA A 143 -19.26 7.53 6.67
C ALA A 143 -20.39 7.66 7.70
N ALA A 144 -21.41 6.78 7.65
CA ALA A 144 -22.56 6.81 8.55
C ALA A 144 -22.19 6.57 10.02
N HIS A 145 -21.10 5.82 10.25
CA HIS A 145 -20.60 5.49 11.59
C HIS A 145 -19.35 6.29 11.98
N HIS A 146 -19.01 7.34 11.24
CA HIS A 146 -17.89 8.24 11.53
C HIS A 146 -16.51 7.55 11.62
N PHE A 147 -16.30 6.51 10.81
CA PHE A 147 -14.99 5.93 10.60
C PHE A 147 -14.18 6.75 9.59
N ASP A 148 -12.89 6.93 9.87
CA ASP A 148 -11.96 7.68 9.03
C ASP A 148 -11.39 6.83 7.89
N CYS A 149 -11.29 5.51 8.07
CA CYS A 149 -10.91 4.57 7.01
C CYS A 149 -11.45 3.16 7.27
N VAL A 150 -11.30 2.29 6.26
CA VAL A 150 -11.61 0.85 6.37
C VAL A 150 -10.31 0.06 6.35
N CYS A 151 -10.17 -0.90 7.27
CA CYS A 151 -9.10 -1.90 7.22
C CYS A 151 -9.69 -3.24 6.77
N GLY A 152 -9.37 -3.64 5.54
CA GLY A 152 -9.59 -4.97 5.03
C GLY A 152 -8.60 -5.95 5.62
N ASP A 153 -8.97 -6.60 6.73
CA ASP A 153 -8.13 -7.58 7.40
C ASP A 153 -8.29 -8.97 6.76
N ARG A 154 -7.52 -9.18 5.69
CA ARG A 154 -7.43 -10.48 5.02
C ARG A 154 -6.37 -11.38 5.66
N GLU A 155 -5.55 -10.84 6.57
CA GLU A 155 -4.53 -11.59 7.28
C GLU A 155 -5.15 -12.59 8.24
N THR A 156 -6.12 -12.15 9.05
CA THR A 156 -6.85 -13.06 9.95
C THR A 156 -7.71 -14.07 9.19
N LYS A 157 -8.22 -13.71 8.01
CA LYS A 157 -9.14 -14.56 7.24
C LYS A 157 -8.45 -15.59 6.33
N VAL A 158 -7.42 -15.19 5.60
CA VAL A 158 -6.76 -16.05 4.60
C VAL A 158 -5.22 -15.93 4.66
N GLN A 159 -4.67 -15.45 5.78
CA GLN A 159 -3.22 -15.37 6.02
C GLN A 159 -2.44 -14.56 4.96
N THR A 160 -3.08 -13.48 4.45
CA THR A 160 -2.45 -12.49 3.56
C THR A 160 -2.23 -11.15 4.27
N TYR A 161 -2.33 -10.03 3.57
CA TYR A 161 -2.06 -8.68 4.03
C TYR A 161 -3.33 -7.92 4.45
N ARG A 162 -3.16 -6.97 5.38
CA ARG A 162 -4.14 -5.92 5.64
C ARG A 162 -4.00 -4.79 4.63
N GLU A 163 -5.13 -4.31 4.13
CA GLU A 163 -5.21 -3.17 3.21
C GLU A 163 -6.14 -2.11 3.80
N PHE A 164 -5.77 -0.84 3.63
CA PHE A 164 -6.48 0.31 4.17
C PHE A 164 -7.08 1.11 3.03
N VAL A 165 -8.35 1.47 3.17
CA VAL A 165 -9.10 2.23 2.17
C VAL A 165 -9.51 3.57 2.75
N PHE A 166 -9.07 4.64 2.10
CA PHE A 166 -9.38 6.03 2.46
C PHE A 166 -10.34 6.64 1.44
N PHE A 167 -11.28 7.45 1.94
CA PHE A 167 -12.37 8.02 1.15
C PHE A 167 -12.27 9.55 0.98
N ASP A 168 -11.21 10.16 1.52
CA ASP A 168 -10.90 11.58 1.45
C ASP A 168 -9.40 11.74 1.13
N GLU A 169 -9.10 12.43 0.03
CA GLU A 169 -7.74 12.67 -0.46
C GLU A 169 -6.91 13.47 0.54
N SER A 170 -7.54 14.34 1.33
CA SER A 170 -6.85 15.16 2.33
C SER A 170 -6.33 14.35 3.51
N GLN A 171 -6.77 13.08 3.67
CA GLN A 171 -6.23 12.17 4.69
C GLN A 171 -4.90 11.54 4.28
N VAL A 172 -4.41 11.73 3.06
CA VAL A 172 -3.22 11.03 2.55
C VAL A 172 -2.25 11.98 1.87
N VAL A 173 -1.02 12.05 2.38
CA VAL A 173 0.09 12.77 1.76
C VAL A 173 1.08 11.76 1.18
N PRO A 174 1.29 11.70 -0.15
CA PRO A 174 2.34 10.90 -0.76
C PRO A 174 3.70 11.57 -0.49
N GLU A 175 4.30 11.25 0.65
CA GLU A 175 5.49 11.95 1.16
C GLU A 175 6.75 11.51 0.42
N PHE A 176 6.87 10.22 0.08
CA PHE A 176 8.01 9.73 -0.69
C PHE A 176 7.57 8.94 -1.92
N ALA A 177 8.28 9.11 -3.03
CA ALA A 177 8.29 8.15 -4.14
C ALA A 177 9.61 7.39 -4.14
N VAL A 178 9.55 6.07 -4.00
CA VAL A 178 10.72 5.20 -4.06
C VAL A 178 10.69 4.44 -5.36
N ILE A 179 11.70 4.67 -6.19
CA ILE A 179 11.92 3.95 -7.44
C ILE A 179 12.90 2.81 -7.16
N TYR A 180 12.50 1.59 -7.51
CA TYR A 180 13.26 0.39 -7.19
C TYR A 180 13.27 -0.63 -8.33
N ARG A 181 14.21 -1.56 -8.24
CA ARG A 181 14.30 -2.76 -9.07
C ARG A 181 14.00 -4.00 -8.23
N ARG A 182 13.36 -4.99 -8.85
CA ARG A 182 13.18 -6.31 -8.25
C ARG A 182 14.46 -7.13 -8.39
N GLN A 183 15.02 -7.61 -7.28
CA GLN A 183 16.15 -8.54 -7.28
C GLN A 183 15.64 -9.98 -7.21
N HIS A 184 15.91 -10.76 -8.25
CA HIS A 184 15.51 -12.18 -8.34
C HIS A 184 16.68 -13.15 -8.11
N ASP A 185 17.91 -12.66 -8.04
CA ASP A 185 19.07 -13.46 -7.70
C ASP A 185 19.27 -13.48 -6.18
N ALA A 186 19.07 -14.65 -5.56
CA ALA A 186 19.25 -14.85 -4.13
C ALA A 186 20.69 -14.56 -3.68
N ASN A 187 21.68 -14.78 -4.55
CA ASN A 187 23.09 -14.54 -4.23
C ASN A 187 23.40 -13.05 -4.07
N LYS A 188 22.60 -12.18 -4.70
CA LYS A 188 22.72 -10.72 -4.60
C LYS A 188 22.00 -10.14 -3.37
N VAL A 189 21.38 -10.98 -2.54
CA VAL A 189 20.78 -10.55 -1.27
C VAL A 189 21.86 -10.54 -0.18
N PRO A 190 22.14 -9.39 0.46
CA PRO A 190 23.09 -9.32 1.57
C PRO A 190 22.70 -10.29 2.68
N ALA A 191 23.67 -10.98 3.28
CA ALA A 191 23.40 -11.99 4.30
C ALA A 191 22.58 -11.43 5.48
N GLN A 192 22.80 -10.16 5.85
CA GLN A 192 22.08 -9.50 6.95
C GLN A 192 20.59 -9.27 6.65
N MET A 193 20.19 -9.30 5.37
CA MET A 193 18.81 -9.12 4.93
C MET A 193 18.09 -10.46 4.68
N ARG A 194 18.79 -11.60 4.83
CA ARG A 194 18.21 -12.92 4.64
C ARG A 194 17.48 -13.32 5.92
N THR A 195 16.20 -13.01 5.99
CA THR A 195 15.32 -13.44 7.08
C THR A 195 14.34 -14.49 6.57
N VAL A 196 13.94 -15.41 7.44
CA VAL A 196 12.84 -16.34 7.12
C VAL A 196 11.55 -15.55 7.23
N ALA A 197 10.91 -15.28 6.08
CA ALA A 197 9.59 -14.66 6.07
C ALA A 197 8.56 -15.65 6.62
N THR A 198 7.77 -15.22 7.61
CA THR A 198 6.62 -15.96 8.14
C THR A 198 5.33 -15.39 7.53
N GLY A 199 4.46 -16.24 7.00
CA GLY A 199 3.19 -15.86 6.36
C GLY A 199 3.16 -16.10 4.85
N THR A 200 1.97 -16.13 4.26
CA THR A 200 1.83 -16.17 2.80
C THR A 200 1.67 -14.75 2.29
N ASN A 201 2.54 -14.30 1.39
CA ASN A 201 2.13 -13.23 0.47
C ASN A 201 0.90 -13.79 -0.24
N GLY A 202 -0.29 -13.18 -0.15
CA GLY A 202 -1.54 -13.79 -0.65
C GLY A 202 -1.45 -14.12 -2.13
N ARG A 203 -0.90 -15.31 -2.43
CA ARG A 203 -0.02 -15.51 -3.60
C ARG A 203 -0.81 -15.20 -4.84
N SER A 204 -0.63 -14.03 -5.44
CA SER A 204 -0.98 -13.82 -6.84
C SER A 204 0.10 -14.51 -7.67
N TRP A 205 -0.15 -15.76 -8.05
CA TRP A 205 0.63 -16.48 -9.02
C TRP A 205 0.78 -15.63 -10.27
N GLN A 206 1.99 -15.57 -10.80
CA GLN A 206 2.30 -14.85 -12.01
C GLN A 206 2.80 -15.86 -13.03
N ILE A 207 2.37 -15.70 -14.28
CA ILE A 207 2.90 -16.45 -15.42
C ILE A 207 3.77 -15.52 -16.25
N LEU A 208 4.85 -16.06 -16.80
CA LEU A 208 5.69 -15.35 -17.76
C LEU A 208 5.04 -15.49 -19.14
N GLY A 209 4.40 -14.43 -19.62
CA GLY A 209 3.92 -14.33 -20.99
C GLY A 209 4.95 -13.68 -21.91
N ASP A 210 4.60 -13.58 -23.19
CA ASP A 210 5.43 -12.94 -24.22
C ASP A 210 5.71 -11.47 -23.87
N ASP A 211 4.71 -10.82 -23.29
CA ASP A 211 4.81 -9.50 -22.69
C ASP A 211 5.18 -9.57 -21.21
N GLY A 212 6.02 -10.49 -20.77
CA GLY A 212 6.56 -10.56 -19.40
C GLY A 212 5.59 -11.09 -18.33
N TRP A 213 5.92 -10.85 -17.05
CA TRP A 213 5.16 -11.40 -15.93
C TRP A 213 3.78 -10.74 -15.79
N VAL A 214 2.73 -11.55 -15.82
CA VAL A 214 1.33 -11.14 -15.61
C VAL A 214 0.70 -11.92 -14.46
N ASN A 215 -0.14 -11.25 -13.67
CA ASN A 215 -0.94 -11.91 -12.63
C ASN A 215 -1.92 -12.88 -13.28
N VAL A 216 -2.07 -14.08 -12.70
CA VAL A 216 -3.17 -14.97 -13.09
C VAL A 216 -4.49 -14.45 -12.52
N SER A 217 -5.61 -14.87 -13.11
CA SER A 217 -6.93 -14.52 -12.60
C SER A 217 -7.13 -15.04 -11.18
N ASP A 218 -7.96 -14.38 -10.37
CA ASP A 218 -8.22 -14.77 -8.97
C ASP A 218 -8.66 -16.24 -8.84
N LYS A 219 -9.37 -16.77 -9.84
CA LYS A 219 -9.76 -18.18 -9.90
C LYS A 219 -8.56 -19.11 -10.02
N VAL A 220 -7.72 -18.89 -11.03
CA VAL A 220 -6.48 -19.67 -11.24
C VAL A 220 -5.56 -19.52 -10.04
N ASN A 221 -5.58 -18.34 -9.44
CA ASN A 221 -4.79 -18.04 -8.27
C ASN A 221 -5.16 -18.88 -7.05
N ALA A 222 -6.47 -19.04 -6.81
CA ALA A 222 -7.00 -19.89 -5.76
C ALA A 222 -6.67 -21.37 -6.01
N GLU A 223 -6.85 -21.85 -7.24
CA GLU A 223 -6.54 -23.24 -7.63
C GLU A 223 -5.05 -23.57 -7.43
N LEU A 224 -4.14 -22.71 -7.90
CA LEU A 224 -2.70 -22.92 -7.75
C LEU A 224 -2.22 -22.83 -6.30
N THR A 225 -2.88 -22.00 -5.49
CA THR A 225 -2.58 -21.91 -4.05
C THR A 225 -3.02 -23.17 -3.30
N TYR A 226 -4.17 -23.74 -3.68
CA TYR A 226 -4.67 -24.99 -3.13
C TYR A 226 -3.76 -26.17 -3.53
N ALA A 227 -3.39 -26.27 -4.81
CA ALA A 227 -2.57 -27.37 -5.34
C ALA A 227 -1.15 -27.44 -4.75
N LYS A 228 -0.59 -26.33 -4.26
CA LYS A 228 0.74 -26.31 -3.61
C LYS A 228 0.71 -26.65 -2.11
N SER A 229 -0.49 -26.73 -1.54
CA SER A 229 -0.70 -27.04 -0.12
C SER A 229 -1.11 -28.51 0.12
N ALA A 230 -1.26 -29.29 -0.96
CA ALA A 230 -1.45 -30.73 -0.99
C ALA A 230 -0.13 -31.43 -1.35
#